data_AF-A0A3D2XLT7-F1
#
_entry.id   AF-A0A3D2XLT7-F1
#
_cell.length_a   1.000
_cell.length_b   1.000
_cell.length_c   1.000
_cell.angle_alpha   90.00
_cell.angle_beta   90.00
_cell.angle_gamma   90.00
#
_symmetry.space_group_name_H-M   'P 1'
#
loop_
_entity.id
_entity.type
_entity.pdbx_description
1 polymer ?
#
loop_
_entity_poly.entity_id
_entity_poly.type
_entity_poly.pdbx_seq_one_letter_code
_entity_poly.pdbx_strand_id
1 'polypeptide(L)' 'FKIKQIAGFVARRIVNHMNPHLDVCQGEKLGFIKFGSRVDLFLPLGTKLDIKLNQKVRGGETVIAKL' A
#
# COMPACT_ATOMS: atom_id res chain seq x y z
N PHE A 1 -7.40 6.61 6.19
CA PHE A 1 -6.02 6.06 6.18
C PHE A 1 -5.17 6.89 5.22
N LYS A 2 -3.83 6.89 5.34
CA LYS A 2 -2.93 7.51 4.34
C LYS A 2 -1.95 6.46 3.83
N ILE A 3 -1.48 6.61 2.59
CA ILE A 3 -0.50 5.72 1.96
C ILE A 3 0.63 6.58 1.43
N LYS A 4 1.87 6.20 1.73
CA LYS A 4 3.07 6.82 1.16
C LYS A 4 3.82 5.82 0.33
N GLN A 5 4.00 6.13 -0.95
CA GLN A 5 4.79 5.35 -1.89
C GLN A 5 6.22 5.89 -1.93
N ILE A 6 7.21 5.01 -1.82
CA ILE A 6 8.62 5.40 -1.75
C ILE A 6 9.40 4.60 -2.77
N ALA A 7 9.79 5.25 -3.86
CA ALA A 7 10.68 4.71 -4.87
C ALA A 7 12.12 4.67 -4.37
N GLY A 8 12.82 3.56 -4.63
CA GLY A 8 14.26 3.45 -4.40
C GLY A 8 15.08 4.19 -5.46
N PHE A 9 16.40 4.29 -5.26
CA PHE A 9 17.32 4.99 -6.16
C PHE A 9 17.26 4.49 -7.63
N VAL A 10 17.07 3.18 -7.82
CA VAL A 10 16.95 2.56 -9.16
C VAL A 10 15.54 2.73 -9.74
N ALA A 11 14.53 2.94 -8.89
CA ALA A 11 13.14 3.08 -9.29
C ALA A 11 12.89 4.46 -9.89
N ARG A 12 12.82 4.53 -11.22
CA ARG A 12 12.71 5.81 -11.95
C ARG A 12 11.36 6.52 -11.84
N ARG A 13 10.27 5.83 -11.47
CA ARG A 13 8.93 6.43 -11.49
C ARG A 13 7.93 5.70 -10.57
N ILE A 14 7.21 6.50 -9.80
CA ILE A 14 5.95 6.12 -9.14
C ILE A 14 4.81 6.42 -10.11
N VAL A 15 3.98 5.42 -10.40
CA VAL A 15 2.77 5.58 -11.21
C VAL A 15 1.57 5.46 -10.27
N ASN A 16 0.85 6.55 -10.07
CA ASN A 16 -0.36 6.60 -9.25
C ASN A 16 -1.60 6.66 -10.16
N HIS A 17 -2.58 5.78 -9.92
CA HIS A 17 -3.85 5.78 -10.64
C HIS A 17 -5.00 6.41 -9.83
N MET A 18 -4.75 6.78 -8.58
CA MET A 18 -5.77 7.34 -7.69
C MET A 18 -6.10 8.79 -8.04
N ASN A 19 -7.37 9.13 -7.94
CA ASN A 19 -7.85 10.50 -7.90
C ASN A 19 -8.89 10.65 -6.76
N PRO A 20 -9.15 11.88 -6.26
CA PRO A 20 -10.02 12.10 -5.10
C PRO A 20 -11.49 11.70 -5.27
N HIS A 21 -11.94 11.51 -6.51
CA HIS A 21 -13.32 11.16 -6.85
C HIS A 21 -13.44 9.73 -7.37
N LEU A 22 -12.37 8.94 -7.25
CA LEU A 22 -12.34 7.55 -7.69
C LEU A 22 -12.86 6.66 -6.57
N ASP A 23 -13.98 6.01 -6.83
CA ASP A 23 -14.39 4.86 -6.03
C ASP A 23 -13.39 3.73 -6.25
N VAL A 24 -12.96 3.10 -5.14
CA VAL A 24 -12.00 2.01 -5.18
C VAL A 24 -12.52 0.80 -4.44
N CYS A 25 -12.31 -0.37 -5.02
CA CYS A 25 -12.57 -1.63 -4.36
C CYS A 25 -11.29 -2.20 -3.74
N GLN A 26 -11.41 -2.81 -2.56
CA GLN A 26 -10.28 -3.49 -1.94
C GLN A 26 -9.76 -4.60 -2.85
N GLY A 27 -8.44 -4.67 -3.02
CA GLY A 27 -7.79 -5.62 -3.92
C GLY A 27 -7.44 -5.03 -5.30
N GLU A 28 -7.99 -3.87 -5.64
CA GLU A 28 -7.66 -3.18 -6.90
C GLU A 28 -6.27 -2.54 -6.87
N LYS A 29 -5.75 -2.24 -8.08
CA LYS A 29 -4.45 -1.61 -8.26
C LYS A 29 -4.55 -0.12 -7.98
N LEU A 30 -3.91 0.30 -6.90
CA LEU A 30 -3.68 1.72 -6.60
C LEU A 30 -2.70 2.39 -7.59
N GLY A 31 -1.76 1.61 -8.10
CA GLY A 31 -0.62 2.09 -8.87
C GLY A 31 0.53 1.09 -8.81
N PHE A 32 1.72 1.50 -9.23
CA PHE A 32 2.92 0.68 -9.08
C PHE A 32 4.20 1.53 -9.09
N ILE A 33 5.25 0.94 -8.55
CA ILE A 33 6.57 1.56 -8.46
C ILE A 33 7.53 0.67 -9.25
N LYS A 34 8.15 1.24 -10.29
CA LYS A 34 8.98 0.47 -11.22
C LYS A 34 10.28 0.02 -10.54
N PHE A 35 10.67 -1.25 -10.73
CA PHE A 35 11.93 -1.84 -10.21
C PHE A 35 12.05 -1.94 -8.67
N GLY A 36 10.93 -2.12 -7.98
CA GLY A 36 10.91 -2.40 -6.53
C GLY A 36 11.00 -1.14 -5.68
N SER A 37 10.47 -1.21 -4.45
CA SER A 37 10.23 -0.02 -3.63
C SER A 37 9.86 -0.36 -2.18
N ARG A 38 9.31 0.63 -1.45
CA ARG A 38 8.55 0.48 -0.20
C ARG A 38 7.20 1.19 -0.28
N VAL A 39 6.24 0.75 0.55
CA VAL A 39 4.99 1.48 0.83
C VAL A 39 4.81 1.56 2.34
N ASP A 40 4.52 2.77 2.85
CA ASP A 40 4.15 2.98 4.24
C ASP A 40 2.63 3.18 4.34
N LEU A 41 1.99 2.45 5.26
CA LEU A 41 0.55 2.54 5.56
C LEU A 41 0.36 3.25 6.90
N PHE A 42 -0.44 4.32 6.90
CA PHE A 42 -0.77 5.07 8.10
C PHE A 42 -2.20 4.74 8.52
N LEU A 43 -2.30 4.02 9.62
CA LEU A 43 -3.57 3.56 10.22
C LEU A 43 -3.88 4.41 11.47
N PRO A 44 -5.16 4.58 11.84
CA PRO A 44 -5.54 5.17 13.11
C PRO A 44 -4.90 4.47 14.31
N LEU A 45 -4.67 5.22 15.39
CA LEU A 45 -4.16 4.64 16.64
C LEU A 45 -5.14 3.60 17.18
N GLY A 46 -4.60 2.49 17.70
CA GLY A 46 -5.40 1.37 18.21
C GLY A 46 -5.92 0.41 17.14
N THR A 47 -5.62 0.63 15.85
CA THR A 47 -5.97 -0.33 14.79
C THR A 47 -5.34 -1.69 15.07
N LYS A 48 -6.18 -2.74 15.11
CA LYS A 48 -5.71 -4.11 15.24
C LYS A 48 -5.07 -4.57 13.94
N LEU A 49 -3.81 -4.99 14.01
CA LEU A 49 -3.09 -5.59 12.88
C LEU A 49 -3.38 -7.09 12.82
N ASP A 50 -3.70 -7.57 11.62
CA ASP A 50 -3.92 -9.00 11.33
C ASP A 50 -2.65 -9.68 10.75
N ILE A 51 -1.51 -8.99 10.86
CA ILE A 51 -0.19 -9.44 10.38
C ILE A 51 0.86 -9.37 11.48
N LYS A 52 1.96 -10.13 11.30
CA LYS A 52 3.12 -10.12 12.19
C LYS A 52 4.32 -9.40 11.56
N LEU A 53 5.25 -8.94 12.40
CA LEU A 53 6.52 -8.40 11.94
C LEU A 53 7.25 -9.41 11.06
N ASN A 54 7.85 -8.95 9.95
CA ASN A 54 8.56 -9.76 8.95
C ASN A 54 7.71 -10.81 8.22
N GLN A 55 6.38 -10.79 8.37
CA GLN A 55 5.50 -11.66 7.59
C GLN A 55 5.59 -11.31 6.10
N LYS A 56 5.78 -12.32 5.26
CA LYS A 56 5.66 -12.14 3.80
C LYS A 56 4.19 -11.88 3.46
N VAL A 57 3.95 -10.81 2.72
CA VAL A 57 2.62 -10.37 2.30
C VAL A 57 2.51 -10.39 0.78
N ARG A 58 1.29 -10.59 0.28
CA ARG A 58 0.95 -10.48 -1.14
C ARG A 58 -0.09 -9.38 -1.33
N GLY A 59 0.20 -8.43 -2.22
CA GLY A 59 -0.70 -7.33 -2.54
C GLY A 59 -2.04 -7.84 -3.08
N GLY A 60 -3.14 -7.23 -2.62
CA GLY A 60 -4.50 -7.62 -2.98
C GLY A 60 -5.02 -8.88 -2.30
N GLU A 61 -4.20 -9.61 -1.54
CA GLU A 61 -4.58 -10.87 -0.91
C GLU A 61 -4.38 -10.85 0.61
N THR A 62 -3.22 -10.42 1.09
CA THR A 62 -2.95 -10.39 2.52
C THR A 62 -3.63 -9.19 3.17
N VAL A 63 -4.58 -9.45 4.05
CA VAL A 63 -5.23 -8.42 4.87
C VAL A 63 -4.27 -7.94 5.96
N ILE A 64 -4.00 -6.64 5.99
CA ILE A 64 -3.07 -6.02 6.95
C ILE A 64 -3.77 -5.65 8.26
N ALA A 65 -4.99 -5.12 8.15
CA ALA A 65 -5.81 -4.69 9.28
C ALA A 65 -7.28 -4.59 8.85
N LYS A 66 -8.18 -4.56 9.83
CA LYS A 66 -9.59 -4.21 9.67
C LYS A 66 -9.85 -2.89 10.39
N LEU A 67 -10.45 -1.95 9.68
CA LEU A 67 -10.74 -0.57 10.14
C LEU A 67 -12.23 -0.41 10.38
#